data_AF-A0A4S8LFQ0-F1
#
_entry.id   AF-A0A4S8LFQ0-F1
#
_cell.length_a   1.000
_cell.length_b   1.000
_cell.length_c   1.000
_cell.angle_alpha   90.00
_cell.angle_beta   90.00
_cell.angle_gamma   90.00
#
_symmetry.space_group_name_H-M   'P 1'
#
loop_
_entity.id
_entity.type
_entity.pdbx_description
1 polymer ?
#
loop_
_entity_poly.entity_id
_entity_poly.type
_entity_poly.pdbx_seq_one_letter_code
_entity_poly.pdbx_strand_id
1 'polypeptide(L)'
;LPKKPVPWRDLPYGDRVTLERMEMMLNNIEPGILNEEETNLLCYVVHKREQAFAFQFSEKGFFDRKYYPDYEIPVIEHTPWQRPPIRVPNAILEEVKSEIRTQELAGRFEPTVSSYRSAMFAVAKKKGVRLVINLEELNSVTVQDSSLPPNVNDFAEDFVGYAMYGLFDLFSGFD
;
A
#
# COMPACT_ATOMS: atom_id res chain seq x y z
N LEU A 1 1.08 -28.27 -4.80
CA LEU A 1 2.37 -27.72 -5.25
C LEU A 1 3.08 -28.76 -6.12
N PRO A 2 3.80 -28.38 -7.18
CA PRO A 2 4.55 -29.33 -8.01
C PRO A 2 5.66 -29.99 -7.17
N LYS A 3 5.83 -31.30 -7.33
CA LYS A 3 6.91 -32.06 -6.65
C LYS A 3 8.27 -31.93 -7.36
N LYS A 4 8.25 -31.43 -8.60
CA LYS A 4 9.40 -31.11 -9.44
C LYS A 4 9.07 -29.80 -10.16
N PRO A 5 9.31 -28.65 -9.53
CA PRO A 5 9.05 -27.36 -10.17
C PRO A 5 9.92 -27.23 -11.43
N VAL A 6 9.37 -26.60 -12.46
CA VAL A 6 10.16 -26.24 -13.65
C VAL A 6 11.18 -25.15 -13.27
N PRO A 7 12.33 -25.06 -13.97
CA PRO A 7 13.26 -23.96 -13.76
C PRO A 7 12.53 -22.62 -13.85
N TRP A 8 12.73 -21.74 -12.87
CA TRP A 8 11.96 -20.51 -12.78
C TRP A 8 12.14 -19.61 -14.01
N ARG A 9 13.31 -19.65 -14.67
CA ARG A 9 13.58 -18.91 -15.91
C ARG A 9 12.71 -19.35 -17.10
N ASP A 10 12.20 -20.58 -17.06
CA ASP A 10 11.39 -21.18 -18.13
C ASP A 10 9.88 -21.04 -17.87
N LEU A 11 9.48 -20.35 -16.80
CA LEU A 11 8.07 -20.09 -16.52
C LEU A 11 7.47 -19.17 -17.60
N PRO A 12 6.20 -19.40 -18.01
CA PRO A 12 5.52 -18.54 -18.95
C PRO A 12 5.08 -17.25 -18.25
N TYR A 13 6.00 -16.31 -18.03
CA TYR A 13 5.74 -15.06 -17.32
C TYR A 13 4.58 -14.27 -17.93
N GLY A 14 3.75 -13.71 -17.04
CA GLY A 14 2.64 -12.83 -17.40
C GLY A 14 3.03 -11.36 -17.33
N ASP A 15 2.03 -10.49 -17.43
CA ASP A 15 2.23 -9.04 -17.46
C ASP A 15 2.54 -8.46 -16.07
N ARG A 16 2.10 -9.13 -15.00
CA ARG A 16 2.18 -8.60 -13.64
C ARG A 16 3.47 -9.00 -12.95
N VAL A 17 3.79 -10.28 -12.92
CA VAL A 17 5.12 -10.73 -12.50
C VAL A 17 5.88 -11.07 -13.78
N THR A 18 6.70 -10.13 -14.25
CA THR A 18 7.63 -10.35 -15.36
C THR A 18 8.90 -11.02 -14.87
N LEU A 19 9.76 -11.47 -15.81
CA LEU A 19 11.07 -12.03 -15.47
C LEU A 19 11.91 -11.04 -14.66
N GLU A 20 11.93 -9.76 -15.05
CA GLU A 20 12.69 -8.72 -14.37
C GLU A 20 12.17 -8.46 -12.95
N ARG A 21 10.84 -8.47 -12.76
CA ARG A 21 10.23 -8.34 -11.42
C ARG A 21 10.52 -9.56 -10.55
N MET A 22 10.54 -10.76 -11.13
CA MET A 22 10.94 -11.98 -10.43
C MET A 22 12.41 -11.91 -9.98
N GLU A 23 13.32 -11.52 -10.89
CA GLU A 23 14.72 -11.31 -10.56
C GLU A 23 14.91 -10.26 -9.46
N MET A 24 14.17 -9.15 -9.53
CA MET A 24 14.17 -8.14 -8.47
C MET A 24 13.74 -8.71 -7.12
N MET A 25 12.70 -9.56 -7.07
CA MET A 25 12.27 -10.20 -5.82
C MET A 25 13.34 -11.15 -5.29
N LEU A 26 13.93 -11.98 -6.16
CA LEU A 26 14.98 -12.93 -5.77
C LEU A 26 16.26 -12.24 -5.27
N ASN A 27 16.62 -11.07 -5.84
CA ASN A 27 17.78 -10.30 -5.40
C ASN A 27 17.67 -9.77 -3.96
N ASN A 28 16.46 -9.75 -3.38
CA ASN A 28 16.26 -9.40 -1.97
C ASN A 28 16.42 -10.60 -1.02
N ILE A 29 16.59 -11.81 -1.56
CA ILE A 29 16.80 -13.03 -0.78
C ILE A 29 18.32 -13.20 -0.59
N GLU A 30 18.75 -13.39 0.65
CA GLU A 30 20.16 -13.59 0.95
C GLU A 30 20.69 -14.89 0.31
N PRO A 31 21.88 -14.87 -0.32
CA PRO A 31 22.44 -16.06 -0.97
C PRO A 31 22.58 -17.23 0.00
N GLY A 32 22.15 -18.42 -0.42
CA GLY A 32 22.27 -19.66 0.36
C GLY A 32 21.11 -19.96 1.31
N ILE A 33 20.11 -19.07 1.43
CA ILE A 33 18.88 -19.33 2.18
C ILE A 33 18.00 -20.38 1.49
N LEU A 34 17.89 -20.30 0.16
CA LEU A 34 17.09 -21.22 -0.65
C LEU A 34 18.00 -22.04 -1.54
N ASN A 35 17.72 -23.34 -1.66
CA ASN A 35 18.30 -24.17 -2.70
C ASN A 35 17.58 -23.96 -4.05
N GLU A 36 18.09 -24.58 -5.11
CA GLU A 36 17.57 -24.41 -6.47
C GLU A 36 16.10 -24.88 -6.60
N GLU A 37 15.76 -26.02 -6.01
CA GLU A 37 14.40 -26.57 -6.04
C GLU A 37 13.41 -25.69 -5.25
N GLU A 38 13.83 -25.16 -4.09
CA GLU A 38 13.05 -24.21 -3.30
C GLU A 38 12.84 -22.89 -4.03
N THR A 39 13.87 -22.40 -4.72
CA THR A 39 13.77 -21.19 -5.56
C THR A 39 12.79 -21.41 -6.70
N ASN A 40 12.91 -22.54 -7.42
CA ASN A 40 12.00 -22.91 -8.50
C ASN A 40 10.54 -23.02 -7.99
N LEU A 41 10.35 -23.61 -6.80
CA LEU A 41 9.04 -23.74 -6.19
C LEU A 41 8.45 -22.38 -5.77
N LEU A 42 9.25 -21.51 -5.16
CA LEU A 42 8.84 -20.16 -4.76
C LEU A 42 8.39 -19.35 -5.98
N CYS A 43 9.23 -19.30 -7.01
CA CYS A 43 8.92 -18.59 -8.24
C CYS A 43 7.67 -19.14 -8.93
N TYR A 44 7.49 -20.47 -8.92
CA TYR A 44 6.26 -21.08 -9.43
C TYR A 44 5.02 -20.59 -8.68
N VAL A 45 5.07 -20.52 -7.35
CA VAL A 45 3.94 -20.04 -6.52
C VAL A 45 3.66 -18.57 -6.80
N VAL A 46 4.69 -17.73 -6.83
CA VAL A 46 4.59 -16.30 -7.12
C VAL A 46 3.98 -16.10 -8.51
N HIS A 47 4.47 -16.81 -9.52
CA HIS A 47 3.93 -16.75 -10.88
C HIS A 47 2.45 -17.20 -10.93
N LYS A 48 2.09 -18.33 -10.30
CA LYS A 48 0.70 -18.80 -10.25
C LYS A 48 -0.25 -17.88 -9.50
N ARG A 49 0.28 -17.01 -8.63
CA ARG A 49 -0.47 -16.03 -7.84
C ARG A 49 -0.09 -14.60 -8.23
N GLU A 50 0.34 -14.36 -9.47
CA GLU A 50 0.88 -13.05 -9.87
C GLU A 50 -0.08 -11.89 -9.57
N GLN A 51 -1.40 -12.13 -9.65
CA GLN A 51 -2.44 -11.13 -9.37
C GLN A 51 -2.50 -10.66 -7.92
N ALA A 52 -1.89 -11.39 -6.98
CA ALA A 52 -1.78 -10.99 -5.58
C ALA A 52 -0.69 -9.93 -5.33
N PHE A 53 0.22 -9.71 -6.28
CA PHE A 53 1.31 -8.76 -6.14
C PHE A 53 0.97 -7.45 -6.85
N ALA A 54 1.33 -6.32 -6.24
CA ALA A 54 1.25 -5.00 -6.84
C ALA A 54 2.61 -4.33 -6.77
N PHE A 55 3.09 -3.85 -7.91
CA PHE A 55 4.37 -3.13 -8.04
C PHE A 55 4.17 -1.64 -8.30
N GLN A 56 2.96 -1.26 -8.74
CA GLN A 56 2.54 0.11 -8.99
C GLN A 56 1.09 0.32 -8.55
N PHE A 57 0.70 1.58 -8.34
CA PHE A 57 -0.64 1.94 -7.87
C PHE A 57 -1.78 1.46 -8.77
N SER A 58 -1.58 1.37 -10.08
CA SER A 58 -2.59 0.85 -11.02
C SER A 58 -2.86 -0.65 -10.89
N GLU A 59 -1.96 -1.39 -10.24
CA GLU A 59 -2.09 -2.83 -10.02
C GLU A 59 -2.73 -3.16 -8.66
N LYS A 60 -2.95 -2.16 -7.81
CA LYS A 60 -3.53 -2.35 -6.48
C LYS A 60 -4.92 -2.97 -6.59
N GLY A 61 -5.21 -3.89 -5.68
CA GLY A 61 -6.55 -4.46 -5.55
C GLY A 61 -7.52 -3.46 -4.93
N PHE A 62 -8.80 -3.63 -5.21
CA PHE A 62 -9.88 -2.95 -4.49
C PHE A 62 -10.78 -4.01 -3.85
N PHE A 63 -11.36 -3.69 -2.71
CA PHE A 63 -12.42 -4.52 -2.16
C PHE A 63 -13.64 -4.48 -3.07
N ASP A 64 -14.27 -5.64 -3.28
CA ASP A 64 -15.51 -5.71 -4.05
C ASP A 64 -16.64 -5.04 -3.25
N ARG A 65 -17.21 -3.98 -3.84
CA ARG A 65 -18.29 -3.17 -3.25
C ARG A 65 -19.53 -3.98 -2.87
N LYS A 66 -19.70 -5.17 -3.43
CA LYS A 66 -20.75 -6.12 -3.03
C LYS A 66 -20.60 -6.59 -1.58
N TYR A 67 -19.36 -6.76 -1.11
CA TYR A 67 -19.07 -7.26 0.24
C TYR A 67 -18.60 -6.15 1.18
N TYR A 68 -17.95 -5.12 0.63
CA TYR A 68 -17.43 -3.97 1.37
C TYR A 68 -17.98 -2.69 0.72
N PRO A 69 -19.18 -2.22 1.11
CA PRO A 69 -19.72 -0.98 0.59
C PRO A 69 -18.84 0.22 0.98
N ASP A 70 -19.08 1.36 0.32
CA ASP A 70 -18.35 2.60 0.61
C ASP A 70 -18.47 2.94 2.10
N TYR A 71 -17.34 3.25 2.73
CA TYR A 71 -17.27 3.48 4.17
C TYR A 71 -17.84 4.87 4.53
N GLU A 72 -18.83 4.90 5.42
CA GLU A 72 -19.36 6.14 5.98
C GLU A 72 -18.61 6.49 7.27
N ILE A 73 -17.98 7.67 7.31
CA ILE A 73 -17.24 8.13 8.49
C ILE A 73 -18.25 8.61 9.55
N PRO A 74 -18.33 7.95 10.72
CA PRO A 74 -19.24 8.38 11.78
C PRO A 74 -18.71 9.66 12.43
N VAL A 75 -19.55 10.69 12.49
CA VAL A 75 -19.18 12.00 13.05
C VAL A 75 -20.23 12.47 14.05
N ILE A 76 -19.81 13.24 15.06
CA ILE A 76 -20.72 13.96 15.95
C ILE A 76 -21.30 15.20 15.25
N GLU A 77 -22.31 15.84 15.83
CA GLU A 77 -22.81 17.13 15.31
C GLU A 77 -21.69 18.19 15.34
N HIS A 78 -21.43 18.83 14.20
CA HIS A 78 -20.40 19.86 14.06
C HIS A 78 -20.70 20.78 12.87
N THR A 79 -19.93 21.86 12.76
CA THR A 79 -19.95 22.76 11.60
C THR A 79 -18.77 22.45 10.69
N PRO A 80 -18.95 22.39 9.35
CA PRO A 80 -17.84 22.25 8.42
C PRO A 80 -16.81 23.36 8.57
N TRP A 81 -15.52 23.04 8.39
CA TRP A 81 -14.42 23.99 8.53
C TRP A 81 -13.73 24.27 7.19
N GLN A 82 -13.09 25.43 7.10
CA GLN A 82 -12.25 25.79 5.97
C GLN A 82 -10.92 26.35 6.46
N ARG A 83 -9.86 25.54 6.41
CA ARG A 83 -8.50 25.97 6.73
C ARG A 83 -7.77 26.41 5.48
N PRO A 84 -7.02 27.53 5.55
CA PRO A 84 -6.17 27.93 4.43
C PRO A 84 -5.07 26.88 4.21
N PRO A 85 -4.62 26.68 2.95
CA PRO A 85 -3.48 25.81 2.68
C PRO A 85 -2.21 26.36 3.35
N ILE A 86 -1.35 25.46 3.83
CA ILE A 86 -0.05 25.86 4.37
C ILE A 86 0.84 26.29 3.20
N ARG A 87 1.62 27.36 3.41
CA ARG A 87 2.47 27.90 2.35
C ARG A 87 3.53 26.89 1.95
N VAL A 88 3.52 26.48 0.69
CA VAL A 88 4.55 25.62 0.11
C VAL A 88 5.77 26.48 -0.25
N PRO A 89 6.99 26.11 0.18
CA PRO A 89 8.21 26.79 -0.24
C PRO A 89 8.39 26.74 -1.75
N ASN A 90 8.81 27.87 -2.35
CA ASN A 90 9.00 27.96 -3.81
C ASN A 90 9.95 26.89 -4.36
N ALA A 91 10.94 26.47 -3.57
CA ALA A 91 11.92 25.46 -3.97
C ALA A 91 11.30 24.09 -4.31
N ILE A 92 10.15 23.74 -3.72
CA ILE A 92 9.48 22.44 -3.90
C ILE A 92 8.10 22.58 -4.57
N LEU A 93 7.74 23.78 -5.05
CA LEU A 93 6.39 24.07 -5.53
C LEU A 93 6.01 23.23 -6.76
N GLU A 94 6.91 23.12 -7.74
CA GLU A 94 6.66 22.33 -8.95
C GLU A 94 6.58 20.83 -8.66
N GLU A 95 7.37 20.37 -7.69
CA GLU A 95 7.36 18.98 -7.25
C GLU A 95 6.02 18.63 -6.58
N VAL A 96 5.52 19.52 -5.71
CA VAL A 96 4.19 19.38 -5.08
C VAL A 96 3.08 19.36 -6.13
N LYS A 97 3.13 20.24 -7.14
CA LYS A 97 2.15 20.23 -8.23
C LYS A 97 2.19 18.94 -9.04
N SER A 98 3.39 18.45 -9.33
CA SER A 98 3.58 17.18 -10.05
C SER A 98 2.97 16.03 -9.25
N GLU A 99 3.24 15.98 -7.95
CA GLU A 99 2.71 14.92 -7.07
C GLU A 99 1.17 14.96 -7.01
N ILE A 100 0.55 16.15 -6.88
CA ILE A 100 -0.92 16.27 -6.91
C ILE A 100 -1.50 15.68 -8.19
N ARG A 101 -0.92 16.00 -9.37
CA ARG A 101 -1.36 15.46 -10.66
C ARG A 101 -1.18 13.95 -10.75
N THR A 102 -0.06 13.42 -10.23
CA THR A 102 0.18 11.97 -10.18
C THR A 102 -0.89 11.28 -9.32
N GLN A 103 -1.23 11.83 -8.16
CA GLN A 103 -2.26 11.27 -7.28
C GLN A 103 -3.67 11.38 -7.88
N GLU A 104 -3.95 12.45 -8.64
CA GLU A 104 -5.19 12.59 -9.41
C GLU A 104 -5.30 11.54 -10.52
N LEU A 105 -4.23 11.34 -11.32
CA LEU A 105 -4.18 10.29 -12.35
C LEU A 105 -4.29 8.88 -11.77
N ALA A 106 -3.78 8.67 -10.55
CA ALA A 106 -3.92 7.41 -9.83
C ALA A 106 -5.33 7.20 -9.22
N GLY A 107 -6.21 8.20 -9.33
CA GLY A 107 -7.58 8.16 -8.78
C GLY A 107 -7.66 8.36 -7.27
N ARG A 108 -6.56 8.78 -6.60
CA ARG A 108 -6.56 9.06 -5.16
C ARG A 108 -7.14 10.43 -4.85
N PHE A 109 -6.90 11.41 -5.72
CA PHE A 109 -7.46 12.75 -5.62
C PHE A 109 -8.44 13.01 -6.75
N GLU A 110 -9.47 13.79 -6.45
CA GLU A 110 -10.43 14.26 -7.43
C GLU A 110 -10.80 15.73 -7.16
N PRO A 111 -11.10 16.52 -8.19
CA PRO A 111 -11.71 17.82 -8.01
C PRO A 111 -13.07 17.70 -7.30
N THR A 112 -13.28 18.50 -6.26
CA THR A 112 -14.52 18.45 -5.48
C THR A 112 -15.02 19.83 -5.11
N VAL A 113 -16.31 19.92 -4.80
CA VAL A 113 -16.96 21.10 -4.21
C VAL A 113 -17.46 20.69 -2.83
N SER A 114 -16.72 21.08 -1.79
CA SER A 114 -16.99 20.67 -0.41
C SER A 114 -17.05 21.87 0.53
N SER A 115 -17.89 21.76 1.56
CA SER A 115 -17.90 22.69 2.69
C SER A 115 -16.71 22.48 3.63
N TYR A 116 -16.01 21.35 3.52
CA TYR A 116 -14.79 21.02 4.27
C TYR A 116 -13.54 21.35 3.46
N ARG A 117 -12.56 21.98 4.11
CA ARG A 117 -11.21 22.12 3.57
C ARG A 117 -10.18 21.99 4.69
N SER A 118 -9.44 20.89 4.68
CA SER A 118 -8.28 20.71 5.53
C SER A 118 -7.03 21.36 4.94
N ALA A 119 -6.12 21.81 5.81
CA ALA A 119 -4.80 22.26 5.37
C ALA A 119 -3.99 21.06 4.85
N MET A 120 -3.10 21.31 3.88
CA MET A 120 -2.16 20.33 3.36
C MET A 120 -0.76 20.90 3.38
N PHE A 121 0.24 20.06 3.63
CA PHE A 121 1.65 20.40 3.52
C PHE A 121 2.45 19.25 2.89
N ALA A 122 3.66 19.55 2.44
CA ALA A 122 4.53 18.58 1.79
C ALA A 122 5.73 18.26 2.69
N VAL A 123 6.13 16.98 2.71
CA VAL A 123 7.30 16.49 3.44
C VAL A 123 8.29 15.91 2.45
N ALA A 124 9.54 16.36 2.51
CA ALA A 124 10.61 15.82 1.69
C ALA A 124 10.92 14.35 2.05
N LYS A 125 11.13 13.52 1.02
CA LYS A 125 11.52 12.11 1.08
C LYS A 125 12.67 11.87 0.11
N LYS A 126 13.31 10.69 0.22
CA LYS A 126 14.44 10.30 -0.65
C LYS A 126 14.09 10.32 -2.15
N LYS A 127 12.84 10.01 -2.49
CA LYS A 127 12.32 9.95 -3.87
C LYS A 127 11.23 11.00 -4.10
N GLY A 128 11.47 12.22 -3.61
CA GLY A 128 10.63 13.38 -3.87
C GLY A 128 9.79 13.85 -2.67
N VAL A 129 8.61 14.43 -2.89
CA VAL A 129 7.73 14.92 -1.81
C VAL A 129 6.57 13.97 -1.51
N ARG A 130 6.17 13.90 -0.24
CA ARG A 130 4.91 13.28 0.18
C ARG A 130 3.95 14.35 0.64
N LEU A 131 2.73 14.32 0.10
CA LEU A 131 1.64 15.21 0.52
C LEU A 131 1.01 14.67 1.82
N VAL A 132 0.78 15.56 2.77
CA VAL A 132 0.16 15.26 4.06
C VAL A 132 -1.01 16.21 4.26
N ILE A 133 -2.20 15.64 4.45
CA ILE A 133 -3.42 16.38 4.78
C ILE A 133 -3.51 16.45 6.31
N ASN A 134 -3.68 17.63 6.87
CA ASN A 134 -3.94 17.79 8.29
C ASN A 134 -5.39 17.40 8.60
N LEU A 135 -5.56 16.22 9.20
CA LEU A 135 -6.87 15.66 9.57
C LEU A 135 -7.22 15.87 11.05
N GLU A 136 -6.51 16.73 11.80
CA GLU A 136 -6.79 16.98 13.23
C GLU A 136 -8.24 17.41 13.49
N GLU A 137 -8.82 18.28 12.66
CA GLU A 137 -10.22 18.70 12.78
C GLU A 137 -11.21 17.60 12.41
N LEU A 138 -10.87 16.77 11.43
CA LEU A 138 -11.71 15.62 11.09
C LEU A 138 -11.70 14.60 12.23
N ASN A 139 -10.52 14.34 12.78
CA ASN A 139 -10.33 13.40 13.88
C ASN A 139 -11.03 13.87 15.17
N SER A 140 -11.16 15.18 15.40
CA SER A 140 -11.84 15.70 16.61
C SER A 140 -13.35 15.55 16.56
N VAL A 141 -13.95 15.40 15.38
CA VAL A 141 -15.39 15.19 15.19
C VAL A 141 -15.74 13.76 14.82
N THR A 142 -14.76 12.94 14.45
CA THR A 142 -14.97 11.52 14.10
C THR A 142 -15.19 10.69 15.38
N VAL A 143 -16.24 9.88 15.37
CA VAL A 143 -16.50 8.92 16.46
C VAL A 143 -15.44 7.83 16.41
N GLN A 144 -14.73 7.65 17.52
CA GLN A 144 -13.66 6.66 17.61
C GLN A 144 -14.22 5.25 17.76
N ASP A 145 -13.67 4.31 16.98
CA ASP A 145 -13.93 2.91 17.20
C ASP A 145 -13.27 2.47 18.52
N SER A 146 -13.99 1.63 19.28
CA SER A 146 -13.50 0.97 20.48
C SER A 146 -12.57 -0.20 20.19
N SER A 147 -12.49 -0.66 18.94
CA SER A 147 -11.61 -1.74 18.53
C SER A 147 -10.14 -1.32 18.68
N LEU A 148 -9.42 -2.06 19.50
CA LEU A 148 -7.98 -1.89 19.67
C LEU A 148 -7.27 -2.94 18.80
N PRO A 149 -6.15 -2.55 18.13
CA PRO A 149 -5.30 -3.55 17.51
C PRO A 149 -4.79 -4.53 18.58
N PRO A 150 -4.58 -5.80 18.23
CA PRO A 150 -4.04 -6.79 19.16
C PRO A 150 -2.67 -6.34 19.68
N ASN A 151 -2.33 -6.78 20.89
CA ASN A 151 -0.99 -6.55 21.45
C ASN A 151 0.06 -7.24 20.55
N VAL A 152 1.10 -6.51 20.19
CA VAL A 152 2.15 -7.00 19.29
C VAL A 152 2.93 -8.17 19.88
N ASN A 153 3.16 -8.17 21.20
CA ASN A 153 3.87 -9.27 21.86
C ASN A 153 3.02 -10.54 21.86
N ASP A 154 1.74 -10.43 22.26
CA ASP A 154 0.81 -11.57 22.26
C ASP A 154 0.67 -12.13 20.84
N PHE A 155 0.52 -11.25 19.85
CA PHE A 155 0.49 -11.64 18.43
C PHE A 155 1.78 -12.35 18.01
N ALA A 156 2.95 -11.90 18.46
CA ALA A 156 4.23 -12.54 18.15
C ALA A 156 4.42 -13.89 18.85
N GLU A 157 3.90 -14.05 20.07
CA GLU A 157 3.97 -15.30 20.84
C GLU A 157 3.17 -16.42 20.17
N ASP A 158 2.06 -16.11 19.50
CA ASP A 158 1.27 -17.07 18.73
C ASP A 158 2.08 -17.76 17.61
N PHE A 159 3.20 -17.16 17.19
CA PHE A 159 4.08 -17.71 16.17
C PHE A 159 5.19 -18.61 16.73
N VAL A 160 5.30 -18.79 18.05
CA VAL A 160 6.36 -19.63 18.63
C VAL A 160 6.24 -21.09 18.20
N GLY A 161 7.35 -21.66 17.73
CA GLY A 161 7.45 -23.08 17.37
C GLY A 161 7.17 -23.41 15.91
N TYR A 162 6.80 -22.43 15.08
CA TYR A 162 6.75 -22.64 13.63
C TYR A 162 8.16 -22.64 13.03
N ALA A 163 8.38 -23.55 12.08
CA ALA A 163 9.66 -23.70 11.39
C ALA A 163 9.88 -22.63 10.29
N MET A 164 8.82 -21.99 9.80
CA MET A 164 8.85 -21.02 8.71
C MET A 164 7.81 -19.93 8.93
N TYR A 165 8.16 -18.70 8.60
CA TYR A 165 7.27 -17.53 8.68
C TYR A 165 7.16 -16.87 7.30
N GLY A 166 5.95 -16.43 6.97
CA GLY A 166 5.69 -15.61 5.78
C GLY A 166 5.08 -14.29 6.22
N LEU A 167 5.73 -13.18 5.88
CA LEU A 167 5.20 -11.85 6.11
C LEU A 167 4.84 -11.21 4.77
N PHE A 168 3.63 -10.68 4.69
CA PHE A 168 3.13 -9.97 3.52
C PHE A 168 2.70 -8.58 3.97
N ASP A 169 3.10 -7.57 3.21
CA ASP A 169 2.65 -6.20 3.41
C ASP A 169 1.63 -5.82 2.33
N LEU A 170 0.60 -5.08 2.72
CA LEU A 170 -0.43 -4.63 1.79
C LEU A 170 0.04 -3.34 1.11
N PHE A 171 0.27 -3.40 -0.19
CA PHE A 171 0.56 -2.21 -0.98
C PHE A 171 -0.63 -1.26 -0.97
N SER A 172 -0.48 -0.10 -0.32
CA SER A 172 -1.55 0.89 -0.16
C SER A 172 -2.80 0.37 0.56
N GLY A 173 -2.63 -0.39 1.65
CA GLY A 173 -3.73 -1.09 2.32
C GLY A 173 -4.93 -0.26 2.81
N PHE A 174 -4.84 1.08 2.84
CA PHE A 174 -5.96 1.97 3.17
C PHE A 174 -6.71 2.53 1.94
N ASP A 175 -6.13 2.45 0.73
CA ASP A 175 -6.64 3.14 -0.46
C ASP A 175 -7.44 2.23 -1.40
#